data_AF-A0A1I0L638-F1
#
_entry.id   AF-A0A1I0L638-F1
#
_cell.length_a   1.000
_cell.length_b   1.000
_cell.length_c   1.000
_cell.angle_alpha   90.00
_cell.angle_beta   90.00
_cell.angle_gamma   90.00
#
_symmetry.space_group_name_H-M   'P 1'
#
loop_
_entity.id
_entity.type
_entity.pdbx_description
1 polymer ?
#
loop_
_entity_poly.entity_id
_entity_poly.type
_entity_poly.pdbx_seq_one_letter_code
_entity_poly.pdbx_strand_id
1 'polypeptide(L)' 'MDQLTVAGLREPDHGVILASVLNRTHLDWGDAHVAALADTAVCPVLTLEGAHWAPAVRAFDEPLHVIEISDPA' A
#
# COMPACT_ATOMS: atom_id res chain seq x y z
N MET A 1 -5.47 25.62 11.48
CA MET A 1 -6.31 24.47 11.10
C MET A 1 -5.62 23.87 9.92
N ASP A 2 -4.83 22.83 10.16
CA ASP A 2 -3.96 22.25 9.13
C ASP A 2 -4.82 21.68 8.01
N GLN A 3 -4.44 22.02 6.78
CA GLN A 3 -5.18 21.65 5.58
C GLN A 3 -4.97 20.15 5.35
N LEU A 4 -5.95 19.33 5.73
CA LEU A 4 -5.94 17.89 5.47
C LEU A 4 -6.13 17.66 3.96
N THR A 5 -5.04 17.42 3.23
CA THR A 5 -5.11 16.97 1.85
C THR A 5 -5.49 15.50 1.84
N VAL A 6 -6.78 15.23 1.68
CA VAL A 6 -7.25 13.87 1.36
C VAL A 6 -6.96 13.64 -0.12
N ALA A 7 -6.09 12.68 -0.43
CA ALA A 7 -5.94 12.20 -1.79
C ALA A 7 -7.31 11.67 -2.24
N GLY A 8 -8.04 12.45 -3.04
CA GLY A 8 -9.27 11.99 -3.66
C GLY A 8 -8.92 10.78 -4.51
N LEU A 9 -9.58 9.65 -4.28
CA LEU A 9 -9.55 8.48 -5.15
C LEU A 9 -10.05 8.95 -6.52
N ARG A 10 -9.14 9.42 -7.38
CA ARG A 10 -9.46 10.00 -8.67
C ARG A 10 -9.97 8.87 -9.56
N GLU A 11 -11.29 8.83 -9.74
CA GLU A 11 -11.93 8.26 -10.94
C GLU A 11 -11.54 6.76 -11.21
N PRO A 12 -12.08 6.07 -12.22
CA PRO A 12 -11.82 4.64 -12.50
C PRO A 12 -10.36 4.14 -12.41
N ASP A 13 -9.38 5.04 -12.48
CA ASP A 13 -7.95 4.73 -12.39
C ASP A 13 -7.57 4.01 -11.10
N HIS A 14 -8.24 4.30 -9.98
CA HIS A 14 -7.98 3.58 -8.73
C HIS A 14 -8.35 2.08 -8.85
N GLY A 15 -9.44 1.78 -9.55
CA GLY A 15 -9.83 0.38 -9.81
C GLY A 15 -8.81 -0.35 -10.67
N VAL A 16 -8.20 0.34 -11.64
CA VAL A 16 -7.14 -0.21 -12.49
C VAL A 16 -5.87 -0.45 -11.68
N ILE A 17 -5.47 0.49 -10.81
CA ILE A 17 -4.32 0.34 -9.93
C ILE A 17 -4.54 -0.86 -8.99
N LEU A 18 -5.69 -0.94 -8.31
CA LEU A 18 -6.00 -2.03 -7.40
C LEU A 18 -6.01 -3.40 -8.11
N ALA A 19 -6.62 -3.47 -9.30
CA ALA A 19 -6.61 -4.70 -10.10
C ALA A 19 -5.18 -5.11 -10.49
N SER A 20 -4.32 -4.14 -10.84
CA SER A 20 -2.89 -4.38 -11.13
C SER A 20 -2.15 -4.92 -9.90
N VAL A 21 -2.34 -4.30 -8.73
CA VAL A 21 -1.72 -4.74 -7.47
C VAL A 21 -2.15 -6.15 -7.13
N LEU A 22 -3.44 -6.45 -7.13
CA LEU A 22 -3.98 -7.79 -6.85
C LEU A 22 -3.35 -8.86 -7.75
N ASN A 23 -3.17 -8.55 -9.04
CA ASN A 23 -2.59 -9.48 -10.00
C ASN A 23 -1.07 -9.68 -9.81
N ARG A 24 -0.36 -8.67 -9.30
CA ARG A 24 1.11 -8.70 -9.13
C ARG A 24 1.56 -9.25 -7.78
N THR A 25 0.76 -9.08 -6.73
CA THR A 25 1.20 -9.34 -5.34
C THR A 25 0.55 -10.56 -4.70
N HIS A 26 -0.59 -11.02 -5.23
CA HIS A 26 -1.42 -12.07 -4.61
C HIS A 26 -1.83 -11.79 -3.15
N LEU A 27 -1.77 -10.53 -2.73
CA LEU A 27 -2.28 -10.10 -1.44
C LEU A 27 -3.81 -10.29 -1.40
N ASP A 28 -4.36 -10.41 -0.19
CA ASP A 28 -5.79 -10.27 -0.05
C ASP A 28 -6.23 -8.83 -0.39
N TRP A 29 -7.54 -8.66 -0.56
CA TRP A 29 -8.09 -7.40 -1.01
C TRP A 29 -7.76 -6.20 -0.10
N GLY A 30 -7.69 -6.40 1.22
CA GLY A 30 -7.37 -5.34 2.18
C GLY A 30 -5.93 -4.88 2.02
N ASP A 31 -4.99 -5.82 2.01
CA ASP A 31 -3.57 -5.50 1.89
C ASP A 31 -3.20 -5.00 0.50
N ALA A 32 -3.82 -5.52 -0.56
CA ALA A 32 -3.66 -4.98 -1.90
C ALA A 32 -4.11 -3.52 -1.98
N HIS A 33 -5.19 -3.16 -1.29
CA HIS A 33 -5.67 -1.79 -1.26
C HIS A 33 -4.71 -0.87 -0.48
N VAL A 34 -4.17 -1.33 0.65
CA VAL A 34 -3.12 -0.61 1.40
C VAL A 34 -1.87 -0.42 0.53
N ALA A 35 -1.42 -1.46 -0.18
CA ALA A 35 -0.25 -1.39 -1.05
C ALA A 35 -0.46 -0.38 -2.20
N ALA A 36 -1.64 -0.39 -2.83
CA ALA A 36 -2.01 0.55 -3.88
C ALA A 36 -2.01 2.01 -3.38
N LEU A 37 -2.49 2.25 -2.16
CA LEU A 37 -2.47 3.57 -1.54
C LEU A 37 -1.04 4.02 -1.21
N ALA A 38 -0.22 3.14 -0.65
CA ALA A 38 1.16 3.43 -0.29
C ALA A 38 2.02 3.76 -1.53
N ASP A 39 1.84 3.00 -2.62
CA ASP A 39 2.48 3.27 -3.92
C ASP A 39 2.05 4.63 -4.49
N THR A 40 0.73 4.87 -4.56
CA THR A 40 0.17 6.12 -5.10
C THR A 40 0.58 7.35 -4.27
N ALA A 41 0.63 7.21 -2.95
CA ALA A 41 0.98 8.29 -2.02
C ALA A 41 2.49 8.43 -1.81
N VAL A 42 3.31 7.55 -2.37
CA VAL A 42 4.76 7.48 -2.17
C VAL A 42 5.11 7.48 -0.67
N CYS A 43 4.45 6.61 0.09
CA CYS A 43 4.60 6.54 1.54
C CYS A 43 4.83 5.10 2.02
N PRO A 44 5.48 4.91 3.18
CA PRO A 44 5.72 3.57 3.70
C PRO A 44 4.45 2.95 4.28
N VAL A 45 4.31 1.64 4.12
CA VAL A 45 3.35 0.84 4.90
C VAL A 45 3.91 0.64 6.31
N LEU A 46 3.15 1.06 7.31
CA LEU A 46 3.44 0.77 8.72
C LEU A 46 2.68 -0.49 9.13
N THR A 47 3.38 -1.47 9.71
CA THR A 47 2.76 -2.76 10.06
C THR A 47 3.40 -3.36 11.31
N LEU A 48 2.65 -4.22 12.01
CA LEU A 48 3.17 -5.07 13.09
C LEU A 48 3.72 -6.41 12.55
N GLU A 49 3.48 -6.72 11.27
CA GLU A 49 3.80 -8.02 10.65
C GLU A 49 4.61 -7.81 9.36
N GLY A 50 5.85 -7.34 9.46
CA GLY A 50 6.67 -7.00 8.28
C GLY A 50 6.92 -8.19 7.35
N ALA A 51 7.06 -9.41 7.90
CA ALA A 51 7.27 -10.63 7.13
C ALA A 51 6.12 -10.94 6.16
N HIS A 52 4.89 -10.55 6.48
CA HIS A 52 3.71 -10.73 5.63
C HIS A 52 3.86 -10.01 4.29
N TRP A 53 4.54 -8.86 4.29
CA TRP A 53 4.71 -8.00 3.11
C TRP A 53 5.87 -8.40 2.21
N ALA A 54 6.73 -9.32 2.64
CA ALA A 54 7.95 -9.68 1.91
C ALA A 54 7.73 -10.07 0.43
N PRO A 55 6.66 -10.81 0.06
CA PRO A 55 6.38 -11.10 -1.35
C PRO A 55 6.00 -9.85 -2.16
N ALA A 56 5.30 -8.89 -1.53
CA ALA A 56 4.78 -7.70 -2.20
C ALA A 56 5.83 -6.60 -2.38
N VAL A 57 6.86 -6.54 -1.54
CA VAL A 57 7.91 -5.48 -1.59
C VAL A 57 8.53 -5.33 -2.97
N ARG A 58 8.75 -6.43 -3.69
CA ARG A 58 9.39 -6.43 -5.02
C ARG A 58 8.42 -6.51 -6.18
N ALA A 59 7.12 -6.51 -5.88
CA ALA A 59 6.10 -6.68 -6.89
C ALA A 59 5.78 -5.37 -7.63
N PHE A 60 6.28 -4.22 -7.16
CA PHE A 60 6.10 -2.89 -7.71
C PHE A 60 7.31 -2.43 -8.53
N ASP A 61 7.15 -1.39 -9.35
CA ASP A 61 8.22 -0.85 -10.19
C ASP A 61 9.31 -0.19 -9.32
N GLU A 62 8.88 0.62 -8.35
CA GLU A 62 9.68 1.01 -7.18
C GLU A 62 9.32 0.10 -6.01
N PRO A 63 10.28 -0.47 -5.27
CA PRO A 63 9.96 -1.37 -4.18
C PRO A 63 9.09 -0.72 -3.11
N LEU A 64 8.05 -1.44 -2.67
CA LEU A 64 7.19 -0.96 -1.59
C LEU A 64 8.03 -0.82 -0.30
N HIS A 65 8.02 0.37 0.29
CA HIS A 65 8.67 0.60 1.57
C HIS A 65 7.77 0.13 2.71
N VAL A 66 8.27 -0.81 3.50
CA VAL A 66 7.56 -1.37 4.66
C VAL A 66 8.39 -1.11 5.91
N ILE A 67 7.76 -0.53 6.93
CA ILE A 67 8.36 -0.28 8.23
C ILE A 67 7.60 -1.11 9.25
N GLU A 68 8.28 -2.11 9.80
CA GLU A 68 7.76 -2.86 10.94
C GLU A 68 7.88 -2.00 12.20
N ILE A 69 6.74 -1.74 12.82
CA ILE A 69 6.63 -1.01 14.08
C ILE A 69 6.36 -2.00 15.21
N SER A 70 6.78 -1.66 16.41
CA SER A 70 6.43 -2.43 17.60
C SER A 70 5.05 -2.01 18.09
N ASP A 71 4.31 -2.95 18.66
CA ASP A 71 3.07 -2.65 19.37
C ASP A 71 3.36 -1.65 20.51
N PRO A 72 2.74 -0.47 20.52
CA PRO A 72 2.88 0.47 21.62
C PRO A 72 2.13 -0.06 22.85
N ALA A 73 2.79 -0.95 23.59
CA ALA A 73 2.32 -1.47 24.88
C ALA A 73 2.09 -0.36 25.92
#